data_AF-A0A0C9VQJ5-F1
#
_entry.id   AF-A0A0C9VQJ5-F1
#
_cell.length_a   1.000
_cell.length_b   1.000
_cell.length_c   1.000
_cell.angle_alpha   90.00
_cell.angle_beta   90.00
_cell.angle_gamma   90.00
#
_symmetry.space_group_name_H-M   'P 1'
#
loop_
_entity.id
_entity.type
_entity.pdbx_description
1 polymer ?
#
loop_
_entity_poly.entity_id
_entity_poly.type
_entity_poly.pdbx_seq_one_letter_code
_entity_poly.pdbx_strand_id
1 'polypeptide(L)'
;MDIHLSPHVFELTQLIRDRALVLYFQPFQSIRLERMGEAFGMSVEEIERHVVRLIQNGSIKARVDSRNKILQARGQDPRVAMFTKAVKTGTRIQESNRKLMLLYKLTW
;
A
#
# COMPACT_ATOMS: atom_id res chain seq x y z
N MET A 1 35.98 -10.40 -1.57
CA MET A 1 34.97 -9.54 -0.93
C MET A 1 35.44 -8.10 -1.12
N ASP A 2 34.64 -7.28 -1.77
CA ASP A 2 34.95 -5.85 -2.00
C ASP A 2 34.78 -5.06 -0.70
N ILE A 3 35.79 -4.25 -0.33
CA ILE A 3 35.84 -3.55 0.97
C ILE A 3 34.80 -2.43 1.10
N HIS A 4 34.44 -1.81 -0.02
CA HIS A 4 33.48 -0.70 -0.05
C HIS A 4 32.05 -1.22 -0.17
N LEU A 5 31.83 -2.31 -0.92
CA LEU A 5 30.50 -2.88 -1.10
C LEU A 5 30.06 -3.70 0.12
N SER A 6 30.99 -4.43 0.77
CA SER A 6 30.68 -5.38 1.85
C SER A 6 29.77 -4.82 2.95
N PRO A 7 29.95 -3.58 3.45
CA PRO A 7 29.05 -3.00 4.46
C PRO A 7 27.61 -2.81 3.97
N HIS A 8 27.41 -2.61 2.66
CA HIS A 8 26.11 -2.30 2.05
C HIS A 8 25.40 -3.50 1.45
N VAL A 9 26.08 -4.64 1.25
CA VAL A 9 25.49 -5.83 0.59
C VAL A 9 24.18 -6.25 1.24
N PHE A 10 24.13 -6.27 2.58
CA PHE A 10 22.94 -6.69 3.30
C PHE A 10 21.74 -5.78 3.02
N GLU A 11 21.93 -4.46 3.14
CA GLU A 11 20.88 -3.47 2.92
C GLU A 11 20.41 -3.47 1.46
N LEU A 12 21.34 -3.45 0.51
CA LEU A 12 21.03 -3.50 -0.92
C LEU A 12 20.24 -4.77 -1.28
N THR A 13 20.62 -5.91 -0.72
CA THR A 13 19.91 -7.18 -0.95
C THR A 13 18.48 -7.13 -0.41
N GLN A 14 18.26 -6.52 0.76
CA GLN A 14 16.91 -6.31 1.29
C GLN A 14 16.08 -5.39 0.39
N LEU A 15 16.65 -4.26 -0.06
CA LEU A 15 15.96 -3.31 -0.95
C LEU A 15 15.59 -3.95 -2.29
N ILE A 16 16.50 -4.70 -2.89
CA ILE A 16 16.26 -5.43 -4.15
C ILE A 16 15.12 -6.44 -3.96
N ARG A 17 15.14 -7.20 -2.87
CA ARG A 17 14.10 -8.20 -2.56
C ARG A 17 12.74 -7.55 -2.36
N ASP A 18 12.67 -6.50 -1.56
CA ASP A 18 11.43 -5.76 -1.32
C ASP A 18 10.85 -5.20 -2.62
N ARG A 19 11.71 -4.63 -3.46
CA ARG A 19 11.30 -4.14 -4.78
C ARG A 19 10.78 -5.25 -5.68
N ALA A 20 11.47 -6.40 -5.71
CA ALA A 20 11.07 -7.55 -6.51
C ALA A 20 9.71 -8.12 -6.06
N LEU A 21 9.45 -8.23 -4.76
CA LEU A 21 8.15 -8.70 -4.24
C LEU A 21 7.00 -7.77 -4.64
N VAL A 22 7.21 -6.46 -4.56
CA VAL A 22 6.20 -5.46 -5.00
C VAL A 22 5.92 -5.61 -6.49
N LEU A 23 6.97 -5.67 -7.32
CA LEU A 23 6.83 -5.78 -8.77
C LEU A 23 6.17 -7.11 -9.18
N TYR A 24 6.52 -8.19 -8.51
CA TYR A 24 5.93 -9.50 -8.75
C TYR A 24 4.44 -9.49 -8.46
N PHE A 25 3.99 -8.83 -7.38
CA PHE A 25 2.57 -8.77 -7.03
C PHE A 25 1.76 -7.76 -7.87
N GLN A 26 2.40 -6.73 -8.43
CA GLN A 26 1.73 -5.62 -9.12
C GLN A 26 0.67 -6.02 -10.17
N PRO A 27 0.85 -7.05 -11.03
CA PRO A 27 -0.16 -7.43 -12.03
C PRO A 27 -1.31 -8.28 -11.46
N PHE A 28 -1.26 -8.69 -10.20
CA PHE A 28 -2.23 -9.62 -9.62
C PHE A 28 -3.27 -8.91 -8.74
N GLN A 29 -4.55 -9.30 -8.91
CA GLN A 29 -5.60 -8.95 -7.95
C GLN A 29 -5.55 -9.86 -6.72
N SER A 30 -5.11 -11.10 -6.90
CA SER A 30 -4.96 -12.07 -5.83
C SER A 30 -3.91 -13.12 -6.23
N ILE A 31 -3.12 -13.58 -5.26
CA ILE A 31 -2.13 -14.64 -5.46
C ILE A 31 -1.99 -15.51 -4.20
N ARG A 32 -1.66 -16.78 -4.38
CA ARG A 32 -1.31 -17.70 -3.29
C ARG A 32 0.13 -17.45 -2.82
N LEU A 33 0.35 -17.37 -1.52
CA LEU A 33 1.68 -17.12 -0.95
C LEU A 33 2.67 -18.26 -1.26
N GLU A 34 2.18 -19.48 -1.45
CA GLU A 34 2.98 -20.63 -1.89
C GLU A 34 3.60 -20.40 -3.27
N ARG A 35 2.83 -19.82 -4.20
CA ARG A 35 3.34 -19.51 -5.55
C ARG A 35 4.37 -18.40 -5.52
N MET A 36 4.19 -17.41 -4.64
CA MET A 36 5.26 -16.44 -4.36
C MET A 36 6.48 -17.11 -3.72
N GLY A 37 6.30 -18.03 -2.78
CA GLY A 37 7.39 -18.77 -2.15
C GLY A 37 8.22 -19.55 -3.16
N GLU A 38 7.56 -20.31 -4.03
CA GLU A 38 8.18 -21.05 -5.15
C GLU A 38 8.98 -20.12 -6.07
N ALA A 39 8.41 -18.96 -6.45
CA ALA A 39 9.06 -18.01 -7.36
C ALA A 39 10.31 -17.35 -6.75
N PHE A 40 10.37 -17.21 -5.42
CA PHE A 40 11.47 -16.55 -4.72
C PHE A 40 12.37 -17.50 -3.92
N GLY A 41 12.10 -18.81 -3.95
CA GLY A 41 12.83 -19.82 -3.18
C GLY A 41 12.73 -19.62 -1.67
N MET A 42 11.61 -19.09 -1.18
CA MET A 42 11.37 -18.80 0.24
C MET A 42 10.22 -19.65 0.78
N SER A 43 10.24 -19.93 2.09
CA SER A 43 9.11 -20.59 2.74
C SER A 43 7.87 -19.69 2.71
N VAL A 44 6.68 -20.29 2.85
CA VAL A 44 5.43 -19.55 2.89
C VAL A 44 5.42 -18.55 4.05
N GLU A 45 5.96 -18.97 5.20
CA GLU A 45 6.05 -18.17 6.42
C GLU A 45 7.02 -17.00 6.24
N GLU A 46 8.13 -17.18 5.51
CA GLU A 46 9.06 -16.12 5.17
C GLU A 46 8.41 -15.08 4.26
N ILE A 47 7.77 -15.53 3.18
CA ILE A 47 7.02 -14.66 2.27
C ILE A 47 5.94 -13.89 3.03
N GLU A 48 5.17 -14.57 3.88
CA GLU A 48 4.12 -13.93 4.66
C GLU A 48 4.67 -12.82 5.55
N ARG A 49 5.78 -13.05 6.26
CA ARG A 49 6.44 -12.00 7.07
C ARG A 49 6.90 -10.82 6.21
N HIS A 50 7.54 -11.08 5.07
CA HIS A 50 7.99 -10.03 4.15
C HIS A 50 6.82 -9.21 3.60
N VAL A 51 5.76 -9.88 3.14
CA VAL A 51 4.57 -9.22 2.59
C VAL A 51 3.84 -8.41 3.65
N VAL A 52 3.69 -8.92 4.88
CA VAL A 52 3.07 -8.16 5.99
C VAL A 52 3.87 -6.89 6.29
N ARG A 53 5.20 -6.97 6.34
CA ARG A 53 6.08 -5.80 6.49
C ARG A 53 5.86 -4.78 5.37
N LEU A 54 5.78 -5.24 4.12
CA LEU A 54 5.54 -4.40 2.94
C LEU A 54 4.13 -3.78 2.90
N ILE A 55 3.15 -4.43 3.51
CA ILE A 55 1.81 -3.87 3.69
C ILE A 55 1.83 -2.80 4.78
N GLN A 56 2.49 -3.07 5.91
CA GLN A 56 2.58 -2.14 7.05
C GLN A 56 3.31 -0.84 6.67
N ASN A 57 4.37 -0.91 5.87
CA ASN A 57 5.09 0.27 5.40
C ASN A 57 4.44 0.95 4.18
N GLY A 58 3.34 0.40 3.65
CA GLY A 58 2.56 0.97 2.54
C GLY A 58 3.08 0.68 1.13
N SER A 59 4.14 -0.11 0.98
CA SER A 59 4.70 -0.48 -0.34
C SER A 59 3.77 -1.39 -1.14
N ILE A 60 2.99 -2.23 -0.44
CA ILE A 60 1.96 -3.09 -1.03
C ILE A 60 0.58 -2.71 -0.49
N LYS A 61 -0.34 -2.31 -1.37
CA LYS A 61 -1.74 -2.04 -1.01
C LYS A 61 -2.56 -3.33 -1.10
N ALA A 62 -2.45 -4.19 -0.09
CA ALA A 62 -3.10 -5.50 -0.08
C ALA A 62 -3.57 -5.93 1.32
N ARG A 63 -4.12 -7.15 1.41
CA ARG A 63 -4.49 -7.86 2.63
C ARG A 63 -3.99 -9.30 2.52
N VAL A 64 -3.50 -9.85 3.62
CA VAL A 64 -3.14 -11.27 3.71
C VAL A 64 -4.29 -12.01 4.40
N ASP A 65 -4.79 -13.05 3.75
CA ASP A 65 -5.57 -14.11 4.39
C ASP A 65 -4.58 -15.18 4.88
N SER A 66 -4.28 -15.15 6.19
CA SER A 66 -3.30 -16.05 6.80
C SER A 66 -3.78 -17.49 6.91
N ARG A 67 -5.10 -17.73 6.84
CA ARG A 67 -5.69 -19.07 6.89
C ARG A 67 -5.59 -19.75 5.54
N ASN A 68 -5.95 -19.05 4.47
CA ASN A 68 -5.93 -19.58 3.11
C ASN A 68 -4.60 -19.32 2.39
N LYS A 69 -3.68 -18.57 3.01
CA LYS A 69 -2.39 -18.14 2.45
C LYS A 69 -2.55 -17.41 1.13
N ILE A 70 -3.45 -16.42 1.11
CA ILE A 70 -3.75 -15.62 -0.09
C ILE A 70 -3.41 -14.15 0.19
N LEU A 71 -2.67 -13.54 -0.73
CA LEU A 71 -2.48 -12.10 -0.81
C LEU A 71 -3.50 -11.51 -1.77
N GLN A 72 -4.32 -10.57 -1.31
CA GLN A 72 -5.38 -9.95 -2.11
C GLN A 72 -5.19 -8.43 -2.16
N ALA A 73 -5.19 -7.87 -3.38
CA ALA A 73 -5.03 -6.43 -3.59
C ALA A 73 -6.20 -5.67 -2.98
N ARG A 74 -5.92 -4.57 -2.29
CA ARG A 74 -6.96 -3.60 -1.90
C ARG A 74 -7.25 -2.73 -3.09
N GLY A 75 -8.14 -3.20 -3.97
CA GLY A 75 -8.78 -2.32 -4.95
C GLY A 75 -9.67 -1.32 -4.19
N GLN A 76 -9.36 -0.03 -4.26
CA GLN A 76 -10.42 0.96 -4.10
C GLN A 76 -11.18 0.96 -5.41
N ASP A 77 -12.49 0.68 -5.38
CA ASP A 77 -13.33 0.89 -6.55
C ASP A 77 -13.12 2.34 -7.00
N PRO A 78 -12.63 2.59 -8.23
CA PRO A 78 -12.37 3.93 -8.72
C PRO A 78 -13.57 4.86 -8.56
N ARG A 79 -14.79 4.30 -8.66
CA ARG A 79 -16.04 5.02 -8.44
C ARG A 79 -16.18 5.44 -6.99
N VAL A 80 -15.97 4.53 -6.04
CA VAL A 80 -16.02 4.84 -4.59
C VAL A 80 -14.99 5.89 -4.23
N ALA A 81 -13.78 5.82 -4.79
CA ALA A 81 -12.75 6.84 -4.59
C ALA A 81 -13.18 8.21 -5.13
N MET A 82 -13.77 8.25 -6.34
CA MET A 82 -14.31 9.48 -6.93
C MET A 82 -15.44 10.08 -6.10
N PHE A 83 -16.43 9.27 -5.69
CA PHE A 83 -17.56 9.72 -4.87
C PHE A 83 -17.07 10.27 -3.52
N THR A 84 -16.17 9.56 -2.86
CA THR A 84 -15.59 10.00 -1.58
C THR A 84 -14.88 11.35 -1.73
N LYS A 85 -14.15 11.54 -2.83
CA LYS A 85 -13.45 12.81 -3.13
C LYS A 85 -14.44 13.95 -3.43
N ALA A 86 -15.49 13.68 -4.18
CA ALA A 86 -16.52 14.67 -4.52
C ALA A 86 -17.26 15.15 -3.27
N VAL A 87 -17.72 14.22 -2.42
CA VAL A 87 -18.40 14.52 -1.15
C VAL A 87 -17.50 15.35 -0.24
N LYS A 88 -16.23 14.94 -0.05
CA LYS A 88 -15.26 15.67 0.79
C LYS A 88 -14.98 17.09 0.29
N THR A 89 -14.97 17.28 -1.03
CA THR A 89 -14.81 18.62 -1.62
C THR A 89 -16.05 19.46 -1.38
N GLY A 90 -17.25 18.89 -1.56
CA GLY A 90 -18.52 19.56 -1.32
C GLY A 90 -18.68 20.03 0.13
N THR A 91 -18.37 19.19 1.11
CA THR A 91 -18.44 19.56 2.53
C THR A 91 -17.48 20.71 2.87
N ARG A 92 -16.26 20.68 2.33
CA ARG A 92 -15.28 21.77 2.51
C ARG A 92 -15.79 23.10 1.96
N ILE A 93 -16.40 23.09 0.78
CA ILE A 93 -16.98 24.29 0.18
C ILE A 93 -18.11 24.83 1.06
N GLN A 94 -19.00 23.94 1.53
CA GLN A 94 -20.09 24.31 2.42
C GLN A 94 -19.59 24.96 3.72
N GLU A 95 -18.57 24.40 4.35
CA GLU A 95 -17.96 24.94 5.57
C GLU A 95 -17.34 26.32 5.34
N SER A 96 -16.60 26.50 4.24
CA SER A 96 -16.01 27.78 3.87
C SER A 96 -17.09 28.84 3.60
N ASN A 97 -18.14 28.49 2.86
CA ASN A 97 -19.25 29.41 2.58
C ASN A 97 -20.01 29.78 3.86
N ARG A 98 -20.20 28.84 4.79
CA ARG A 98 -20.82 29.15 6.08
C ARG A 98 -20.00 30.17 6.88
N LYS A 99 -18.68 30.01 6.91
CA LYS A 99 -17.78 30.98 7.57
C LYS A 99 -17.88 32.37 6.93
N LEU A 100 -17.88 32.44 5.60
CA LEU A 100 -18.05 33.70 4.88
C LEU A 100 -19.40 34.36 5.19
N MET A 101 -20.50 33.60 5.13
CA MET A 101 -21.83 34.14 5.45
C MET A 101 -21.93 34.68 6.88
N LEU A 102 -21.30 34.02 7.85
CA LEU A 102 -21.26 34.50 9.24
C LEU A 102 -20.48 35.80 9.36
N LEU A 103 -19.35 35.94 8.66
CA LEU A 103 -18.59 37.19 8.61
C LEU A 103 -19.43 38.32 8.02
N TYR A 104 -20.08 38.10 6.87
CA TYR A 104 -20.94 39.09 6.25
C TYR A 104 -22.05 39.57 7.20
N LYS A 105 -22.66 38.68 8.00
CA LYS A 105 -23.69 39.06 8.99
C LYS A 105 -23.17 39.86 10.20
N LEU A 106 -21.86 39.83 10.47
CA LEU A 106 -21.25 40.55 11.59
C LEU A 106 -20.69 41.91 11.17
N THR A 107 -20.47 42.13 9.87
CA THR A 107 -19.92 43.36 9.29
C THR A 107 -20.98 44.32 8.73
N TRP A 108 -22.26 43.99 8.83
CA TRP A 108 -23.42 44.81 8.44
C TRP A 108 -24.47 44.83 9.55
#